data_AF-A0A7H1MXD2-F1
#
_entry.id   AF-A0A7H1MXD2-F1
#
_cell.length_a   1.000
_cell.length_b   1.000
_cell.length_c   1.000
_cell.angle_alpha   90.00
_cell.angle_beta   90.00
_cell.angle_gamma   90.00
#
_symmetry.space_group_name_H-M   'P 1'
#
loop_
_entity.id
_entity.type
_entity.pdbx_description
1 polymer ?
#
loop_
_entity_poly.entity_id
_entity_poly.type
_entity_poly.pdbx_seq_one_letter_code
_entity_poly.pdbx_strand_id
1 'polypeptide(L)'
;MIESTRTSLFAQMQARLDWLDRRQGVLAQNIANADTPGYRPQDLKAFDSNALNSGGHACSGDTTAYYGGESRQRRDRQRFRQTASLTGARR
;
A
#
# COMPACT_ATOMS: atom_id res chain seq x y z
N MET A 1 -12.83 -32.96 -4.48
CA MET A 1 -13.61 -31.70 -4.55
C MET A 1 -13.74 -30.94 -3.21
N ILE A 2 -13.08 -31.35 -2.11
CA ILE A 2 -13.29 -30.74 -0.76
C ILE A 2 -12.14 -29.81 -0.34
N GLU A 3 -10.95 -29.98 -0.91
CA GLU A 3 -9.74 -29.22 -0.53
C GLU A 3 -9.86 -27.70 -0.77
N SER A 4 -10.37 -27.26 -1.94
CA SER A 4 -10.47 -25.82 -2.25
C SER A 4 -11.41 -25.03 -1.34
N THR A 5 -12.47 -25.66 -0.81
CA THR A 5 -13.44 -24.97 0.05
C THR A 5 -12.83 -24.59 1.39
N ARG A 6 -11.96 -25.45 1.95
CA ARG A 6 -11.29 -25.18 3.23
C ARG A 6 -10.38 -23.96 3.10
N THR A 7 -9.54 -23.92 2.06
CA THR A 7 -8.65 -22.79 1.78
C THR A 7 -9.41 -21.49 1.50
N SER A 8 -10.53 -21.56 0.76
CA SER A 8 -11.39 -20.40 0.49
C SER A 8 -12.02 -19.84 1.77
N LEU A 9 -12.47 -20.70 2.69
CA LEU A 9 -13.02 -20.24 3.97
C LEU A 9 -11.98 -19.54 4.84
N PHE A 10 -10.76 -20.11 4.94
CA PHE A 10 -9.68 -19.48 5.71
C PHE A 10 -9.29 -18.12 5.12
N ALA A 11 -9.24 -17.99 3.78
CA ALA A 11 -8.98 -16.71 3.13
C ALA A 11 -10.05 -15.65 3.46
N GLN A 12 -11.33 -16.03 3.52
CA GLN A 12 -12.41 -15.13 3.93
C GLN A 12 -12.30 -14.70 5.40
N MET A 13 -11.91 -15.63 6.29
CA MET A 13 -11.66 -15.32 7.70
C MET A 13 -10.51 -14.33 7.86
N GLN A 14 -9.40 -14.55 7.14
CA GLN A 14 -8.25 -13.64 7.16
C GLN A 14 -8.64 -12.23 6.70
N ALA A 15 -9.36 -12.12 5.57
CA ALA A 15 -9.82 -10.83 5.06
C ALA A 15 -10.71 -10.07 6.07
N ARG A 16 -11.53 -10.79 6.84
CA ARG A 16 -12.35 -10.20 7.91
C ARG A 16 -11.49 -9.73 9.08
N LEU A 17 -10.49 -10.50 9.49
CA LEU A 17 -9.55 -10.11 10.54
C LEU A 17 -8.78 -8.85 10.15
N ASP A 18 -8.27 -8.78 8.92
CA ASP A 18 -7.55 -7.61 8.40
C ASP A 18 -8.46 -6.36 8.37
N TRP A 19 -9.73 -6.52 7.99
CA TRP A 19 -10.71 -5.42 8.04
C TRP A 19 -10.97 -4.95 9.47
N LEU A 20 -11.11 -5.87 10.42
CA LEU A 20 -11.32 -5.55 11.84
C LEU A 20 -10.12 -4.79 12.41
N ASP A 21 -8.89 -5.23 12.11
CA ASP A 21 -7.66 -4.58 12.55
C ASP A 21 -7.58 -3.12 12.09
N ARG A 22 -7.86 -2.87 10.80
CA ARG A 22 -7.95 -1.51 10.26
C ARG A 22 -9.00 -0.67 10.98
N ARG A 23 -10.16 -1.26 11.31
CA ARG A 23 -11.22 -0.56 12.03
C ARG A 23 -10.80 -0.21 13.45
N GLN A 24 -10.08 -1.09 14.14
CA GLN A 24 -9.50 -0.78 15.45
C GLN A 24 -8.59 0.44 15.39
N GLY A 25 -7.77 0.57 14.34
CA GLY A 25 -6.95 1.76 14.11
C GLY A 25 -7.77 3.04 13.96
N VAL A 26 -8.86 3.01 13.17
CA VAL A 26 -9.76 4.16 13.00
C VAL A 26 -10.46 4.52 14.30
N LEU A 27 -10.91 3.52 15.07
CA LEU A 27 -11.51 3.75 16.39
C LEU A 27 -10.51 4.35 17.37
N ALA A 28 -9.27 3.86 17.41
CA ALA A 28 -8.21 4.43 18.23
C ALA A 28 -7.95 5.89 17.86
N GLN A 29 -7.91 6.21 16.56
CA GLN A 29 -7.78 7.59 16.09
C GLN A 29 -8.97 8.45 16.53
N ASN A 30 -10.20 7.94 16.44
CA ASN A 30 -11.39 8.67 16.89
C ASN A 30 -11.35 8.94 18.39
N ILE A 31 -10.97 7.94 19.19
CA ILE A 31 -10.85 8.08 20.65
C ILE A 31 -9.76 9.11 20.99
N ALA A 32 -8.60 9.04 20.34
CA ALA A 32 -7.49 9.96 20.58
C ALA A 32 -7.83 11.42 20.28
N ASN A 33 -8.77 11.68 19.35
CA ASN A 33 -9.20 13.03 18.97
C ASN A 33 -10.59 13.40 19.49
N ALA A 34 -11.19 12.59 20.36
CA ALA A 34 -12.57 12.78 20.84
C ALA A 34 -12.77 14.15 21.52
N ASP A 35 -11.76 14.63 22.23
CA ASP A 35 -11.79 15.91 22.94
C ASP A 35 -11.31 17.10 22.11
N THR A 36 -10.99 16.90 20.82
CA THR A 36 -10.54 17.99 19.94
C THR A 36 -11.75 18.74 19.36
N PRO A 37 -11.92 20.04 19.65
CA PRO A 37 -13.06 20.80 19.13
C PRO A 37 -13.06 20.83 17.60
N GLY A 38 -14.21 20.51 17.00
CA GLY A 38 -14.37 20.46 15.55
C GLY A 38 -13.90 19.16 14.89
N TYR A 39 -13.41 18.16 15.65
CA TYR A 39 -13.06 16.85 15.10
C TYR A 39 -14.30 16.10 14.60
N ARG A 40 -14.18 15.44 13.44
CA ARG A 40 -15.24 14.62 12.83
C ARG A 40 -14.78 13.16 12.79
N PRO A 41 -15.48 12.24 13.48
CA PRO A 41 -15.10 10.84 13.49
C PRO A 41 -15.28 10.22 12.09
N GLN A 42 -14.43 9.24 11.78
CA GLN A 42 -14.47 8.48 10.54
C GLN A 42 -14.74 7.00 10.83
N ASP A 43 -15.29 6.26 9.86
CA ASP A 43 -15.41 4.80 9.93
C ASP A 43 -15.08 4.19 8.56
N LEU A 44 -14.74 2.91 8.56
CA LEU A 44 -14.49 2.18 7.33
C LEU A 44 -15.80 1.76 6.66
N LYS A 45 -15.75 1.58 5.33
CA LYS A 45 -16.85 0.95 4.61
C LYS A 45 -17.10 -0.45 5.18
N ALA A 46 -18.38 -0.84 5.24
CA ALA A 46 -18.80 -2.16 5.69
C ALA A 46 -18.05 -3.27 4.95
N PHE A 47 -17.63 -4.29 5.69
CA PHE A 47 -17.01 -5.49 5.11
C PHE A 47 -18.02 -6.21 4.21
N ASP A 48 -17.65 -6.42 2.96
CA ASP A 48 -18.46 -7.14 1.98
C ASP A 48 -17.83 -8.49 1.67
N SER A 49 -18.39 -9.55 2.28
CA SER A 49 -17.97 -10.93 2.05
C SER A 49 -18.38 -11.45 0.67
N ASN A 50 -19.41 -10.88 0.05
CA ASN A 50 -19.90 -11.34 -1.26
C ASN A 50 -18.94 -10.91 -2.36
N ALA A 51 -18.34 -9.73 -2.25
CA ALA A 51 -17.28 -9.26 -3.15
C ALA A 51 -16.05 -10.21 -3.16
N LEU A 52 -15.74 -10.84 -2.03
CA LEU A 52 -14.66 -11.82 -1.92
C LEU A 52 -15.01 -13.17 -2.57
N ASN A 53 -16.27 -13.60 -2.47
CA ASN A 53 -16.75 -14.87 -3.05
C ASN A 53 -16.96 -14.80 -4.57
N SER A 54 -17.22 -13.60 -5.11
CA SER A 54 -17.48 -13.38 -6.55
C SER A 54 -16.21 -13.16 -7.39
N GLY A 55 -15.02 -13.19 -6.78
CA GLY A 55 -13.72 -12.98 -7.44
C GLY A 55 -13.04 -14.23 -8.03
N GLY A 56 -13.71 -15.39 -8.07
CA GLY A 56 -13.21 -16.53 -8.84
C GLY A 56 -13.37 -16.23 -10.33
N HIS A 57 -12.25 -16.14 -11.08
CA HIS A 57 -12.15 -15.81 -12.51
C HIS A 57 -11.96 -14.32 -12.88
N ALA A 58 -10.84 -13.71 -12.46
CA ALA A 58 -9.97 -12.89 -13.35
C ALA A 58 -8.88 -12.19 -12.54
N CYS A 59 -7.75 -12.88 -12.31
CA CYS A 59 -6.49 -12.18 -12.02
C CYS A 59 -5.32 -13.00 -12.58
N SER A 60 -5.05 -12.83 -13.88
CA SER A 60 -3.74 -13.14 -14.45
C SER A 60 -2.74 -12.07 -13.99
N GLY A 61 -1.74 -12.49 -13.21
CA GLY A 61 -0.39 -11.92 -13.15
C GLY A 61 -0.21 -10.49 -12.62
N ASP A 62 0.25 -10.36 -11.38
CA ASP A 62 1.61 -9.89 -11.03
C ASP A 62 1.69 -9.76 -9.50
N THR A 63 2.24 -10.77 -8.83
CA THR A 63 2.41 -10.79 -7.37
C THR A 63 3.83 -10.39 -6.94
N THR A 64 4.54 -9.59 -7.74
CA THR A 64 5.90 -9.13 -7.39
C THR A 64 5.89 -7.69 -6.87
N ALA A 65 5.22 -7.42 -5.75
CA ALA A 65 5.43 -6.20 -4.98
C ALA A 65 4.88 -6.29 -3.54
N TYR A 66 5.42 -7.18 -2.70
CA TYR A 66 5.11 -7.17 -1.25
C TYR A 66 6.32 -7.16 -0.32
N TYR A 67 7.55 -7.06 -0.83
CA TYR A 67 8.70 -6.62 -0.03
C TYR A 67 9.47 -5.57 -0.83
N GLY A 68 9.08 -4.31 -0.65
CA GLY A 68 9.82 -3.15 -1.12
C GLY A 68 10.98 -2.84 -0.19
N GLY A 69 12.20 -3.00 -0.68
CA GLY A 69 13.45 -2.53 -0.06
C GLY A 69 14.61 -3.31 -0.66
N GLU A 70 15.59 -2.75 -1.36
CA GLU A 70 16.06 -1.39 -1.48
C GLU A 70 16.77 -1.24 -2.83
N SER A 71 16.40 -0.27 -3.66
CA SER A 71 17.25 0.20 -4.77
C SER A 71 18.06 1.41 -4.30
N ARG A 72 18.95 1.20 -3.33
CA ARG A 72 19.98 2.16 -2.94
C ARG A 72 21.31 1.83 -3.60
N GLN A 73 21.35 1.75 -4.93
CA GLN A 73 22.62 1.83 -5.64
C GLN A 73 22.78 3.24 -6.20
N ARG A 74 23.36 4.10 -5.36
CA ARG A 74 24.07 5.28 -5.81
C ARG A 74 25.00 4.90 -6.96
N ARG A 75 24.78 5.52 -8.12
CA ARG A 75 25.87 5.89 -9.03
C ARG A 75 25.64 7.31 -9.52
N ASP A 76 26.00 8.23 -8.64
CA ASP A 76 26.80 9.41 -8.97
C ASP A 76 27.68 9.18 -10.22
N ARG A 77 27.14 9.46 -11.41
CA ARG A 77 27.94 9.47 -12.65
C ARG A 77 27.69 10.67 -13.55
N GLN A 78 26.71 11.53 -13.24
CA GLN A 78 26.33 12.64 -14.12
C GLN A 78 26.79 14.03 -13.64
N ARG A 79 27.75 14.11 -12.71
CA ARG A 79 28.26 15.40 -12.19
C ARG A 79 29.76 15.56 -12.31
N PHE A 80 30.34 15.23 -13.47
CA PHE A 80 31.73 15.61 -13.79
C PHE A 80 31.90 15.88 -15.28
N ARG A 81 31.17 16.87 -15.81
CA ARG A 81 31.44 17.45 -17.12
C ARG A 81 30.69 18.77 -17.29
N GLN A 82 31.20 19.83 -16.67
CA GLN A 82 31.00 21.22 -17.09
C GLN A 82 31.78 22.15 -16.15
N THR A 83 33.11 22.06 -16.18
CA THR A 83 33.95 23.16 -15.71
C THR A 83 34.50 23.87 -16.93
N ALA A 84 33.95 25.05 -17.18
CA ALA A 84 34.59 26.25 -17.69
C ALA A 84 35.72 26.11 -18.74
N SER A 85 35.45 26.62 -19.95
CA SER A 85 36.43 27.39 -20.72
C SER A 85 35.71 28.32 -21.69
N LEU A 86 35.14 29.40 -21.15
CA LEU A 86 34.87 30.62 -21.93
C LEU A 86 35.93 31.65 -21.54
N THR A 87 37.15 31.43 -22.02
CA THR A 87 38.21 32.44 -22.01
C THR A 87 39.03 32.31 -23.29
N GLY A 88 38.83 33.27 -24.20
CA GLY A 88 39.91 33.83 -25.01
C GLY A 88 40.16 33.26 -26.41
N ALA A 89 39.81 34.06 -27.42
CA ALA A 89 40.57 34.38 -28.66
C ALA A 89 39.54 34.80 -29.73
N ARG A 90 39.31 36.08 -30.09
CA ARG A 90 40.20 37.08 -30.70
C ARG A 90 41.11 36.51 -31.80
N ARG A 91 40.63 36.49 -33.05
CA ARG A 91 41.06 37.37 -34.16
C ARG A 91 40.31 37.03 -35.44
#